data_AF-A0A3D9T1Y1-F1
#
_entry.id   AF-A0A3D9T1Y1-F1
#
_cell.length_a   1.000
_cell.length_b   1.000
_cell.length_c   1.000
_cell.angle_alpha   90.00
_cell.angle_beta   90.00
_cell.angle_gamma   90.00
#
_symmetry.space_group_name_H-M   'P 1'
#
loop_
_entity.id
_entity.type
_entity.pdbx_description
1 polymer ?
#
loop_
_entity_poly.entity_id
_entity_poly.type
_entity_poly.pdbx_seq_one_letter_code
_entity_poly.pdbx_strand_id
1 'polypeptide(L)'
;MKKTARAAATVAACVTAATVLAGCSGSGSAGSGSTTLSIATLTLPQSLDPADANGSALPFFQAVYDTLLKREPDGTYAPMLATAWKYNDDRTELALTLRGDVKFDDGTPFDAAAVKANMERFVKKTGAQAKTLKDVESIEVVDAAHVTLKLGRPNPAMLFYLSDAAGLMANPAAFAKSGDPLKTRPDGTGPYELDTGKTAIGTRWAFRRATSYWGRGLPYENVTINYFDNETALVNGIKTGQVNAAVLQDADQQAGVENAPKVTTVKQEFDFQGLLLFDRGGVVTPALRDTRVRQAINHAIDRRTMLDKLRQGRGQITNQIFGTDTAAYKKELDAYYAHDPAKARELLKQAGFGGGFTLRLPRITAIVPDALASSLQTDLGKVGIKVTWQTIDPGSIRQVFGQRAYSAMVMNLGQSATDWVTVGDYVTPGVFNMFGYSDATVKELLPKIQRAPVEEAGPHLQALNEHLVKDAWFVPFYRMTYLHVSDGSVKITPQSGMAVPSLYNYAPAK
;
A
#
# COMPACT_ATOMS: atom_id res chain seq x y z
N MET A 1 42.42 -36.24 77.52
CA MET A 1 43.03 -35.01 76.98
C MET A 1 42.53 -34.78 75.55
N LYS A 2 41.92 -33.60 75.31
CA LYS A 2 41.63 -32.87 74.05
C LYS A 2 41.29 -33.66 72.74
N LYS A 3 40.00 -33.63 72.34
CA LYS A 3 39.38 -32.91 71.17
C LYS A 3 39.35 -33.71 69.85
N THR A 4 38.24 -34.38 69.48
CA THR A 4 37.05 -33.94 68.66
C THR A 4 37.36 -33.69 67.17
N ALA A 5 36.92 -34.53 66.21
CA ALA A 5 35.61 -34.53 65.48
C ALA A 5 35.82 -34.04 64.01
N ARG A 6 35.20 -34.49 62.90
CA ARG A 6 33.90 -35.13 62.51
C ARG A 6 34.03 -35.65 61.05
N ALA A 7 33.58 -36.87 60.70
CA ALA A 7 32.27 -37.28 60.08
C ALA A 7 32.10 -36.87 58.59
N ALA A 8 32.19 -37.78 57.58
CA ALA A 8 31.29 -38.86 57.11
C ALA A 8 30.05 -38.32 56.33
N ALA A 9 29.97 -38.41 54.99
CA ALA A 9 29.61 -39.55 54.09
C ALA A 9 28.17 -40.06 54.34
N THR A 10 27.28 -40.29 53.36
CA THR A 10 27.24 -41.39 52.34
C THR A 10 25.95 -41.17 51.47
N VAL A 11 25.94 -41.08 50.12
CA VAL A 11 25.76 -42.12 49.05
C VAL A 11 24.59 -43.11 49.31
N ALA A 12 23.40 -43.07 48.67
CA ALA A 12 22.92 -43.38 47.29
C ALA A 12 22.28 -44.79 47.11
N ALA A 13 21.41 -44.92 46.09
CA ALA A 13 20.73 -46.10 45.48
C ALA A 13 19.33 -46.49 46.04
N CYS A 14 18.31 -46.95 45.30
CA CYS A 14 17.99 -47.10 43.87
C CYS A 14 16.51 -47.61 43.72
N VAL A 15 15.80 -47.21 42.65
CA VAL A 15 14.87 -48.01 41.78
C VAL A 15 13.44 -48.45 42.26
N THR A 16 12.43 -47.77 41.70
CA THR A 16 11.05 -48.11 41.19
C THR A 16 10.19 -49.28 41.70
N ALA A 17 8.90 -48.98 41.99
CA ALA A 17 7.70 -49.74 41.54
C ALA A 17 6.34 -48.99 41.76
N ALA A 18 5.62 -48.75 40.65
CA ALA A 18 4.17 -48.87 40.37
C ALA A 18 3.04 -48.34 41.33
N THR A 19 2.39 -47.26 40.87
CA THR A 19 0.92 -47.04 40.71
C THR A 19 -0.09 -47.40 41.82
N VAL A 20 -0.69 -46.38 42.46
CA VAL A 20 -2.15 -46.25 42.72
C VAL A 20 -2.59 -44.76 42.71
N LEU A 21 -3.25 -44.39 41.61
CA LEU A 21 -4.44 -43.55 41.40
C LEU A 21 -4.80 -42.31 42.27
N ALA A 22 -5.11 -41.25 41.50
CA ALA A 22 -6.32 -40.40 41.52
C ALA A 22 -6.36 -39.14 42.40
N GLY A 23 -6.19 -37.99 41.74
CA GLY A 23 -6.65 -36.70 42.25
C GLY A 23 -6.15 -35.51 41.43
N CYS A 24 -7.06 -34.92 40.63
CA CYS A 24 -6.92 -33.64 39.92
C CYS A 24 -6.32 -33.66 38.51
N SER A 25 -7.00 -34.35 37.59
CA SER A 25 -7.06 -33.92 36.18
C SER A 25 -7.93 -32.66 36.09
N GLY A 26 -7.33 -31.51 36.37
CA GLY A 26 -7.85 -30.22 35.92
C GLY A 26 -7.72 -30.16 34.41
N SER A 27 -8.82 -30.44 33.71
CA SER A 27 -9.01 -30.17 32.30
C SER A 27 -8.99 -28.66 32.06
N GLY A 28 -7.80 -28.06 32.12
CA GLY A 28 -7.52 -26.79 31.49
C GLY A 28 -7.63 -27.00 29.99
N SER A 29 -8.77 -26.63 29.43
CA SER A 29 -8.98 -26.53 27.98
C SER A 29 -7.82 -25.73 27.38
N ALA A 30 -6.97 -26.41 26.61
CA ALA A 30 -5.95 -25.79 25.80
C ALA A 30 -6.63 -24.92 24.74
N GLY A 31 -6.75 -23.64 25.06
CA GLY A 31 -7.14 -22.57 24.15
C GLY A 31 -6.19 -21.40 24.32
N SER A 32 -4.87 -21.63 24.31
CA SER A 32 -3.88 -20.55 24.36
C SER A 32 -3.46 -20.13 22.95
N GLY A 33 -4.42 -19.64 22.16
CA GLY A 33 -4.07 -18.75 21.06
C GLY A 33 -3.52 -17.46 21.66
N SER A 34 -2.44 -16.90 21.09
CA SER A 34 -1.98 -15.57 21.49
C SER A 34 -3.13 -14.57 21.38
N THR A 35 -3.45 -13.86 22.47
CA THR A 35 -4.46 -12.79 22.45
C THR A 35 -3.92 -11.50 21.83
N THR A 36 -2.65 -11.50 21.42
CA THR A 36 -1.96 -10.34 20.83
C THR A 36 -1.50 -10.64 19.42
N LEU A 37 -1.82 -9.72 18.49
CA LEU A 37 -1.24 -9.67 17.15
C LEU A 37 -0.09 -8.66 17.13
N SER A 38 1.13 -9.12 16.81
CA SER A 38 2.32 -8.29 16.68
C SER A 38 2.73 -8.19 15.20
N ILE A 39 2.57 -7.02 14.59
CA ILE A 39 2.90 -6.75 13.19
C ILE A 39 4.23 -6.01 13.13
N ALA A 40 5.13 -6.41 12.22
CA ALA A 40 6.30 -5.65 11.87
C ALA A 40 6.07 -4.78 10.63
N THR A 41 6.63 -3.57 10.62
CA THR A 41 6.57 -2.63 9.51
C THR A 41 7.89 -1.88 9.33
N LEU A 42 8.14 -1.41 8.10
CA LEU A 42 9.23 -0.47 7.77
C LEU A 42 8.71 0.95 7.58
N THR A 43 7.40 1.18 7.75
CA THR A 43 6.76 2.48 7.55
C THR A 43 6.18 3.00 8.86
N LEU A 44 6.36 4.29 9.08
CA LEU A 44 5.76 5.02 10.20
C LEU A 44 4.70 6.00 9.71
N PRO A 45 3.56 6.14 10.41
CA PRO A 45 2.67 7.26 10.20
C PRO A 45 3.35 8.55 10.66
N GLN A 46 3.11 9.66 9.95
CA GLN A 46 3.57 11.00 10.40
C GLN A 46 2.76 11.51 11.59
N SER A 47 1.49 11.09 11.66
CA SER A 47 0.55 11.40 12.73
C SER A 47 -0.58 10.35 12.74
N LEU A 48 -1.43 10.36 13.76
CA LEU A 48 -2.65 9.54 13.80
C LEU A 48 -3.91 10.30 13.33
N ASP A 49 -3.75 11.45 12.67
CA ASP A 49 -4.85 12.18 12.06
C ASP A 49 -5.23 11.54 10.72
N PRO A 50 -6.50 11.12 10.49
CA PRO A 50 -6.92 10.53 9.22
C PRO A 50 -6.61 11.38 7.97
N ALA A 51 -6.48 12.70 8.13
CA ALA A 51 -6.11 13.58 7.02
C ALA A 51 -4.66 13.40 6.55
N ASP A 52 -3.81 12.75 7.35
CA ASP A 52 -2.42 12.42 7.02
C ASP A 52 -2.25 10.92 6.69
N ALA A 53 -3.36 10.17 6.66
CA ALA A 53 -3.35 8.73 6.40
C ALA A 53 -2.83 8.42 4.99
N ASN A 54 -2.07 7.34 4.88
CA ASN A 54 -1.51 6.84 3.63
C ASN A 54 -1.52 5.31 3.64
N GLY A 55 -1.48 4.71 2.45
CA GLY A 55 -1.75 3.28 2.26
C GLY A 55 -0.83 2.33 3.05
N SER A 56 0.47 2.59 3.09
CA SER A 56 1.42 1.70 3.80
C SER A 56 1.37 1.83 5.33
N ALA A 57 0.93 2.97 5.84
CA ALA A 57 0.67 3.18 7.27
C ALA A 57 -0.80 2.97 7.67
N LEU A 58 -1.66 2.52 6.75
CA LEU A 58 -3.10 2.40 6.98
C LEU A 58 -3.48 1.50 8.18
N PRO A 59 -2.76 0.39 8.50
CA PRO A 59 -3.07 -0.42 9.68
C PRO A 59 -3.07 0.34 11.01
N PHE A 60 -2.26 1.40 11.15
CA PHE A 60 -2.27 2.25 12.34
C PHE A 60 -3.60 3.00 12.50
N PHE A 61 -4.18 3.44 11.38
CA PHE A 61 -5.46 4.15 11.35
C PHE A 61 -6.63 3.18 11.49
N GLN A 62 -6.57 2.02 10.82
CA GLN A 62 -7.59 0.97 10.92
C GLN A 62 -7.74 0.39 12.32
N ALA A 63 -6.72 0.54 13.18
CA ALA A 63 -6.84 0.17 14.58
C ALA A 63 -7.84 1.06 15.33
N VAL A 64 -7.85 2.38 15.04
CA VAL A 64 -8.53 3.40 15.87
C VAL A 64 -9.68 4.11 15.14
N TYR A 65 -9.81 3.94 13.82
CA TYR A 65 -10.90 4.48 13.01
C TYR A 65 -11.49 3.37 12.12
N ASP A 66 -12.81 3.42 11.89
CA ASP A 66 -13.43 2.67 10.80
C ASP A 66 -13.60 3.56 9.56
N THR A 67 -13.74 2.92 8.41
CA THR A 67 -14.10 3.56 7.15
C THR A 67 -15.61 3.51 6.90
N LEU A 68 -16.12 4.34 5.97
CA LEU A 68 -17.54 4.29 5.57
C LEU A 68 -17.91 2.94 4.97
N LEU A 69 -17.05 2.40 4.11
CA LEU A 69 -17.21 1.09 3.49
C LEU A 69 -16.06 0.17 3.92
N LYS A 70 -16.30 -1.13 3.91
CA LYS A 70 -15.23 -2.13 4.03
C LYS A 70 -14.86 -2.60 2.62
N ARG A 71 -13.57 -2.78 2.37
CA ARG A 71 -13.09 -3.50 1.18
C ARG A 71 -12.67 -4.90 1.58
N GLU A 72 -13.32 -5.90 1.01
CA GLU A 72 -13.02 -7.31 1.25
C GLU A 72 -11.71 -7.72 0.57
N PRO A 73 -11.10 -8.86 0.96
CA PRO A 73 -9.86 -9.34 0.37
C PRO A 73 -9.86 -9.43 -1.17
N ASP A 74 -11.00 -9.76 -1.76
CA ASP A 74 -11.19 -9.85 -3.22
C ASP A 74 -11.37 -8.48 -3.92
N GLY A 75 -11.41 -7.38 -3.16
CA GLY A 75 -11.61 -6.03 -3.67
C GLY A 75 -13.06 -5.59 -3.74
N THR A 76 -14.03 -6.45 -3.43
CA THR A 76 -15.45 -6.06 -3.37
C THR A 76 -15.74 -5.18 -2.15
N TYR A 77 -16.81 -4.39 -2.23
CA TYR A 77 -17.22 -3.47 -1.16
C TYR A 77 -18.33 -4.09 -0.31
N ALA A 78 -18.17 -4.01 1.00
CA ALA A 78 -19.11 -4.49 2.00
C ALA A 78 -19.49 -3.37 2.99
N PRO A 79 -20.64 -3.50 3.68
CA PRO A 79 -21.02 -2.60 4.77
C PRO A 79 -19.95 -2.42 5.85
N MET A 80 -19.81 -1.19 6.33
CA MET A 80 -19.06 -0.83 7.55
C MET A 80 -19.85 0.23 8.33
N LEU A 81 -19.38 1.47 8.43
CA LEU A 81 -20.17 2.56 9.03
C LEU A 81 -21.40 2.92 8.19
N ALA A 82 -21.31 2.76 6.87
CA ALA A 82 -22.47 2.74 5.98
C ALA A 82 -22.96 1.30 5.77
N THR A 83 -24.26 1.07 5.97
CA THR A 83 -24.93 -0.23 5.80
C THR A 83 -25.42 -0.47 4.38
N ALA A 84 -25.69 0.60 3.64
CA ALA A 84 -26.11 0.56 2.24
C ALA A 84 -25.66 1.84 1.52
N TRP A 85 -25.51 1.73 0.20
CA TRP A 85 -25.21 2.88 -0.66
C TRP A 85 -25.87 2.70 -2.03
N LYS A 86 -26.21 3.82 -2.66
CA LYS A 86 -26.83 3.82 -3.99
C LYS A 86 -26.46 5.09 -4.77
N TYR A 87 -26.12 4.90 -6.05
CA TYR A 87 -25.99 6.01 -6.99
C TYR A 87 -27.33 6.38 -7.62
N ASN A 88 -27.50 7.66 -7.97
CA ASN A 88 -28.47 8.05 -8.99
C ASN A 88 -28.04 7.55 -10.39
N ASP A 89 -28.94 7.65 -11.38
CA ASP A 89 -28.69 7.14 -12.74
C ASP A 89 -27.47 7.82 -13.40
N ASP A 90 -27.28 9.12 -13.15
CA ASP A 90 -26.14 9.90 -13.66
C ASP A 90 -24.83 9.64 -12.90
N ARG A 91 -24.85 8.88 -11.81
CA ARG A 91 -23.70 8.58 -10.91
C ARG A 91 -23.02 9.83 -10.33
N THR A 92 -23.78 10.90 -10.19
CA THR A 92 -23.36 12.18 -9.59
C THR A 92 -23.86 12.35 -8.16
N GLU A 93 -24.76 11.51 -7.68
CA GLU A 93 -25.22 11.50 -6.29
C GLU A 93 -25.01 10.10 -5.71
N LEU A 94 -24.29 10.02 -4.59
CA LEU A 94 -24.07 8.79 -3.84
C LEU A 94 -24.76 8.91 -2.48
N ALA A 95 -25.93 8.29 -2.35
CA ALA A 95 -26.66 8.20 -1.09
C ALA A 95 -26.09 7.07 -0.23
N LEU A 96 -25.86 7.34 1.05
CA LEU A 96 -25.36 6.40 2.06
C LEU A 96 -26.39 6.28 3.19
N THR A 97 -26.69 5.05 3.60
CA THR A 97 -27.39 4.75 4.85
C THR A 97 -26.38 4.35 5.91
N LEU A 98 -26.41 4.98 7.07
CA LEU A 98 -25.45 4.83 8.15
C LEU A 98 -25.99 3.92 9.26
N ARG A 99 -25.08 3.31 10.02
CA ARG A 99 -25.40 2.59 11.25
C ARG A 99 -25.86 3.55 12.35
N GLY A 100 -26.81 3.10 13.18
CA GLY A 100 -27.30 3.87 14.34
C GLY A 100 -26.74 3.41 15.69
N ASP A 101 -25.89 2.37 15.72
CA ASP A 101 -25.35 1.74 16.93
C ASP A 101 -23.87 2.08 17.20
N VAL A 102 -23.32 3.04 16.45
CA VAL A 102 -21.90 3.41 16.51
C VAL A 102 -21.69 4.65 17.37
N LYS A 103 -20.62 4.63 18.17
CA LYS A 103 -20.16 5.77 18.96
C LYS A 103 -18.68 6.00 18.73
N PHE A 104 -18.26 7.25 18.90
CA PHE A 104 -16.85 7.61 19.01
C PHE A 104 -16.29 7.23 20.39
N ASP A 105 -14.97 7.33 20.54
CA ASP A 105 -14.26 7.00 21.78
C ASP A 105 -14.73 7.83 22.99
N ASP A 106 -15.20 9.07 22.77
CA ASP A 106 -15.77 9.92 23.83
C ASP A 106 -17.24 9.58 24.17
N GLY A 107 -17.83 8.61 23.48
CA GLY A 107 -19.21 8.15 23.65
C GLY A 107 -20.26 8.93 22.86
N THR A 108 -19.88 9.98 22.12
CA THR A 108 -20.79 10.68 21.20
C THR A 108 -21.23 9.76 20.05
N PRO A 109 -22.48 9.86 19.57
CA PRO A 109 -22.96 9.02 18.47
C PRO A 109 -22.28 9.41 17.15
N PHE A 110 -22.02 8.40 16.32
CA PHE A 110 -21.67 8.60 14.91
C PHE A 110 -22.95 8.79 14.08
N ASP A 111 -22.97 9.84 13.24
CA ASP A 111 -24.12 10.19 12.40
C ASP A 111 -23.69 10.86 11.07
N ALA A 112 -24.68 11.23 10.26
CA ALA A 112 -24.49 11.92 8.98
C ALA A 112 -23.78 13.28 9.12
N ALA A 113 -23.97 13.99 10.24
CA ALA A 113 -23.28 15.25 10.47
C ALA A 113 -21.77 15.03 10.68
N ALA A 114 -21.39 13.94 11.36
CA ALA A 114 -19.99 13.55 11.49
C ALA A 114 -19.35 13.17 10.15
N VAL A 115 -20.07 12.47 9.27
CA VAL A 115 -19.61 12.18 7.90
C VAL A 115 -19.32 13.46 7.13
N LYS A 116 -20.30 14.39 7.13
CA LYS A 116 -20.16 15.69 6.48
C LYS A 116 -18.93 16.46 7.00
N ALA A 117 -18.77 16.54 8.32
CA ALA A 117 -17.66 17.26 8.94
C ALA A 117 -16.28 16.69 8.54
N ASN A 118 -16.11 15.36 8.53
CA ASN A 118 -14.87 14.70 8.14
C ASN A 118 -14.53 14.94 6.67
N MET A 119 -15.51 14.74 5.78
CA MET A 119 -15.29 14.89 4.35
C MET A 119 -15.04 16.34 3.94
N GLU A 120 -15.79 17.30 4.50
CA GLU A 120 -15.48 18.72 4.27
C GLU A 120 -14.10 19.08 4.79
N ARG A 121 -13.67 18.52 5.92
CA ARG A 121 -12.32 18.71 6.46
C ARG A 121 -11.25 18.17 5.50
N PHE A 122 -11.47 17.00 4.90
CA PHE A 122 -10.56 16.45 3.89
C PHE A 122 -10.48 17.31 2.63
N VAL A 123 -11.62 17.83 2.15
CA VAL A 123 -11.67 18.71 0.97
C VAL A 123 -11.01 20.07 1.24
N LYS A 124 -11.19 20.63 2.44
CA LYS A 124 -10.64 21.94 2.85
C LYS A 124 -9.13 21.90 3.14
N LYS A 125 -8.62 20.79 3.67
CA LYS A 125 -7.18 20.62 3.89
C LYS A 125 -6.42 20.54 2.56
N THR A 126 -5.12 20.80 2.60
CA THR A 126 -4.21 20.43 1.51
C THR A 126 -3.71 19.02 1.77
N GLY A 127 -3.61 18.17 0.74
CA GLY A 127 -3.11 16.80 0.92
C GLY A 127 -3.68 15.80 -0.07
N ALA A 128 -3.38 14.52 0.17
CA ALA A 128 -3.81 13.43 -0.70
C ALA A 128 -5.34 13.30 -0.72
N GLN A 129 -5.98 13.41 0.44
CA GLN A 129 -7.43 13.24 0.60
C GLN A 129 -8.20 14.34 -0.14
N ALA A 130 -7.69 15.58 -0.15
CA ALA A 130 -8.27 16.67 -0.94
C ALA A 130 -8.25 16.38 -2.45
N LYS A 131 -7.15 15.79 -2.96
CA LYS A 131 -7.06 15.31 -4.35
C LYS A 131 -8.07 14.18 -4.61
N THR A 132 -8.16 13.24 -3.67
CA THR A 132 -9.05 12.08 -3.75
C THR A 132 -10.53 12.47 -3.81
N LEU A 133 -10.94 13.44 -2.99
CA LEU A 133 -12.32 13.91 -2.90
C LEU A 133 -12.62 15.15 -3.76
N LYS A 134 -11.74 15.50 -4.71
CA LYS A 134 -11.86 16.72 -5.53
C LYS A 134 -13.17 16.84 -6.33
N ASP A 135 -13.83 15.72 -6.61
CA ASP A 135 -15.08 15.68 -7.36
C ASP A 135 -16.30 15.82 -6.46
N VAL A 136 -16.16 15.77 -5.12
CA VAL A 136 -17.25 16.02 -4.15
C VAL A 136 -17.48 17.53 -4.07
N GLU A 137 -18.64 17.98 -4.54
CA GLU A 137 -19.04 19.39 -4.53
C GLU A 137 -19.78 19.77 -3.26
N SER A 138 -20.67 18.90 -2.77
CA SER A 138 -21.42 19.15 -1.54
C SER A 138 -21.86 17.85 -0.88
N ILE A 139 -22.20 17.97 0.40
CA ILE A 139 -22.65 16.86 1.24
C ILE A 139 -23.97 17.28 1.88
N GLU A 140 -25.02 16.56 1.52
CA GLU A 140 -26.37 16.78 2.00
C GLU A 140 -26.67 15.80 3.13
N VAL A 141 -26.95 16.35 4.32
CA VAL A 141 -27.45 15.57 5.46
C VAL A 141 -28.96 15.58 5.37
N VAL A 142 -29.56 14.41 5.11
CA VAL A 142 -31.01 14.26 5.01
C VAL A 142 -31.59 14.08 6.41
N ASP A 143 -30.97 13.20 7.20
CA ASP A 143 -31.23 13.00 8.62
C ASP A 143 -29.99 12.35 9.28
N ALA A 144 -30.08 11.94 10.55
CA ALA A 144 -28.94 11.37 11.28
C ALA A 144 -28.37 10.09 10.64
N ALA A 145 -29.17 9.30 9.94
CA ALA A 145 -28.77 8.04 9.32
C ALA A 145 -28.56 8.14 7.80
N HIS A 146 -28.93 9.24 7.16
CA HIS A 146 -28.89 9.37 5.71
C HIS A 146 -28.09 10.60 5.27
N VAL A 147 -27.06 10.34 4.45
CA VAL A 147 -26.20 11.38 3.88
C VAL A 147 -26.00 11.12 2.39
N THR A 148 -26.01 12.19 1.58
CA THR A 148 -25.77 12.12 0.13
C THR A 148 -24.55 12.93 -0.25
N LEU A 149 -23.61 12.30 -0.94
CA LEU A 149 -22.45 12.97 -1.55
C LEU A 149 -22.84 13.42 -2.95
N LYS A 150 -22.77 14.71 -3.22
CA LYS A 150 -23.01 15.28 -4.56
C LYS A 150 -21.68 15.52 -5.25
N LEU A 151 -21.55 14.97 -6.45
CA LEU A 151 -20.35 14.99 -7.25
C LEU A 151 -20.56 15.88 -8.48
N GLY A 152 -19.58 16.71 -8.82
CA GLY A 152 -19.63 17.54 -10.03
C GLY A 152 -19.53 16.74 -11.33
N ARG A 153 -19.08 15.49 -11.23
CA ARG A 153 -19.02 14.50 -12.29
C ARG A 153 -18.89 13.11 -11.69
N PRO A 154 -19.25 12.05 -12.43
CA PRO A 154 -19.03 10.69 -11.98
C PRO A 154 -17.57 10.44 -11.58
N ASN A 155 -17.37 9.73 -10.48
CA ASN A 155 -16.06 9.28 -10.05
C ASN A 155 -16.08 7.76 -9.80
N PRO A 156 -15.58 6.95 -10.74
CA PRO A 156 -15.59 5.49 -10.62
C PRO A 156 -14.79 4.94 -9.42
N ALA A 157 -13.93 5.73 -8.79
CA ALA A 157 -13.14 5.32 -7.63
C ALA A 157 -13.75 5.76 -6.29
N MET A 158 -14.93 6.38 -6.27
CA MET A 158 -15.49 6.91 -5.01
C MET A 158 -15.68 5.81 -3.94
N LEU A 159 -16.23 4.65 -4.28
CA LEU A 159 -16.37 3.54 -3.30
C LEU A 159 -15.02 3.05 -2.78
N PHE A 160 -13.99 3.00 -3.66
CA PHE A 160 -12.62 2.72 -3.24
C PHE A 160 -12.16 3.72 -2.18
N TYR A 161 -12.36 5.02 -2.43
CA TYR A 161 -11.97 6.09 -1.51
C TYR A 161 -12.72 6.03 -0.17
N LEU A 162 -14.01 5.71 -0.19
CA LEU A 162 -14.82 5.53 1.02
C LEU A 162 -14.46 4.27 1.81
N SER A 163 -13.74 3.33 1.20
CA SER A 163 -13.20 2.12 1.82
C SER A 163 -11.74 2.25 2.29
N ASP A 164 -11.13 3.40 2.05
CA ASP A 164 -9.71 3.66 2.28
C ASP A 164 -9.54 4.96 3.10
N ALA A 165 -8.37 5.59 3.06
CA ALA A 165 -8.01 6.75 3.88
C ALA A 165 -9.04 7.90 3.87
N ALA A 166 -9.71 8.17 2.74
CA ALA A 166 -10.73 9.22 2.64
C ALA A 166 -12.09 8.84 3.26
N GLY A 167 -12.26 7.57 3.62
CA GLY A 167 -13.43 7.05 4.32
C GLY A 167 -13.27 6.97 5.83
N LEU A 168 -12.07 7.20 6.39
CA LEU A 168 -11.80 7.12 7.83
C LEU A 168 -12.55 8.23 8.59
N MET A 169 -13.31 7.84 9.61
CA MET A 169 -14.16 8.77 10.38
C MET A 169 -13.56 9.07 11.76
N ALA A 170 -13.10 10.31 11.97
CA ALA A 170 -12.72 10.83 13.28
C ALA A 170 -13.85 11.62 13.92
N ASN A 171 -13.84 11.74 15.24
CA ASN A 171 -14.80 12.55 15.97
C ASN A 171 -14.66 14.05 15.62
N PRO A 172 -15.72 14.72 15.15
CA PRO A 172 -15.69 16.15 14.87
C PRO A 172 -15.30 17.02 16.07
N ALA A 173 -15.67 16.62 17.29
CA ALA A 173 -15.29 17.34 18.50
C ALA A 173 -13.78 17.31 18.74
N ALA A 174 -13.06 16.29 18.25
CA ALA A 174 -11.62 16.18 18.40
C ALA A 174 -10.88 17.13 17.46
N PHE A 175 -11.24 17.17 16.16
CA PHE A 175 -10.56 18.05 15.21
C PHE A 175 -11.05 19.50 15.20
N ALA A 176 -12.14 19.81 15.90
CA ALA A 176 -12.56 21.20 16.15
C ALA A 176 -11.71 21.90 17.24
N LYS A 177 -11.00 21.12 18.08
CA LYS A 177 -10.11 21.66 19.13
C LYS A 177 -8.85 22.23 18.50
N SER A 178 -8.33 23.30 19.11
CA SER A 178 -7.03 23.86 18.73
C SER A 178 -5.89 22.87 19.02
N GLY A 179 -4.80 22.95 18.24
CA GLY A 179 -3.60 22.15 18.46
C GLY A 179 -3.58 20.75 17.84
N ASP A 180 -4.54 20.42 16.95
CA ASP A 180 -4.61 19.15 16.20
C ASP A 180 -4.44 17.89 17.08
N PRO A 181 -5.29 17.67 18.10
CA PRO A 181 -5.08 16.58 19.06
C PRO A 181 -5.02 15.19 18.42
N LEU A 182 -5.74 14.98 17.31
CA LEU A 182 -5.74 13.73 16.54
C LEU A 182 -4.34 13.29 16.08
N LYS A 183 -3.37 14.20 15.99
CA LYS A 183 -1.99 13.84 15.61
C LYS A 183 -1.37 12.80 16.55
N THR A 184 -1.75 12.81 17.83
CA THR A 184 -1.18 11.92 18.86
C THR A 184 -2.22 11.22 19.73
N ARG A 185 -3.47 11.70 19.72
CA ARG A 185 -4.59 11.15 20.49
C ARG A 185 -5.76 10.91 19.54
N PRO A 186 -5.85 9.73 18.91
CA PRO A 186 -6.96 9.41 18.04
C PRO A 186 -8.28 9.42 18.83
N ASP A 187 -9.36 9.75 18.13
CA ASP A 187 -10.73 9.74 18.64
C ASP A 187 -11.62 9.33 17.46
N GLY A 188 -11.95 8.05 17.41
CA GLY A 188 -12.57 7.39 16.28
C GLY A 188 -13.63 6.40 16.68
N THR A 189 -14.05 5.56 15.74
CA THR A 189 -15.05 4.50 15.96
C THR A 189 -14.44 3.10 16.00
N GLY A 190 -13.11 3.01 15.84
CA GLY A 190 -12.41 1.80 15.45
C GLY A 190 -12.35 0.70 16.52
N PRO A 191 -11.83 -0.49 16.13
CA PRO A 191 -11.82 -1.69 16.96
C PRO A 191 -10.91 -1.65 18.19
N TYR A 192 -9.93 -0.75 18.22
CA TYR A 192 -8.93 -0.64 19.27
C TYR A 192 -8.72 0.81 19.71
N GLU A 193 -8.34 0.98 20.97
CA GLU A 193 -7.87 2.23 21.55
C GLU A 193 -6.34 2.24 21.61
N LEU A 194 -5.71 3.40 21.39
CA LEU A 194 -4.26 3.56 21.58
C LEU A 194 -3.89 3.42 23.06
N ASP A 195 -3.04 2.43 23.39
CA ASP A 195 -2.42 2.29 24.71
C ASP A 195 -1.17 3.19 24.76
N THR A 196 -1.34 4.39 25.29
CA THR A 196 -0.25 5.38 25.40
C THR A 196 0.85 4.94 26.36
N GLY A 197 0.52 4.18 27.40
CA GLY A 197 1.49 3.68 28.38
C GLY A 197 2.41 2.61 27.79
N LYS A 198 1.91 1.89 26.78
CA LYS A 198 2.68 0.92 26.00
C LYS A 198 3.05 1.45 24.61
N THR A 199 2.91 2.72 24.29
CA THR A 199 3.36 3.24 22.98
C THR A 199 4.70 3.94 23.14
N ALA A 200 5.65 3.58 22.28
CA ALA A 200 6.96 4.22 22.15
C ALA A 200 7.04 4.82 20.74
N ILE A 201 6.74 6.11 20.62
CA ILE A 201 6.71 6.83 19.33
C ILE A 201 8.03 6.63 18.59
N GLY A 202 7.95 6.28 17.32
CA GLY A 202 9.11 5.97 16.47
C GLY A 202 9.50 4.49 16.45
N THR A 203 8.98 3.67 17.36
CA THR A 203 9.39 2.25 17.48
C THR A 203 8.22 1.28 17.62
N ARG A 204 7.23 1.57 18.47
CA ARG A 204 6.14 0.64 18.77
C ARG A 204 4.85 1.38 19.09
N TRP A 205 3.76 0.99 18.44
CA TRP A 205 2.41 1.42 18.74
C TRP A 205 1.65 0.25 19.32
N ALA A 206 1.04 0.45 20.48
CA ALA A 206 0.24 -0.56 21.14
C ALA A 206 -1.21 -0.13 21.17
N PHE A 207 -2.10 -1.07 20.85
CA PHE A 207 -3.52 -0.87 20.84
C PHE A 207 -4.19 -1.98 21.64
N ARG A 208 -5.20 -1.61 22.42
CA ARG A 208 -6.04 -2.54 23.21
C ARG A 208 -7.45 -2.52 22.64
N ARG A 209 -8.14 -3.65 22.62
CA ARG A 209 -9.50 -3.73 22.09
C ARG A 209 -10.39 -2.69 22.77
N ALA A 210 -11.10 -1.90 21.97
CA ALA A 210 -12.05 -0.93 22.49
C ALA A 210 -13.20 -1.66 23.19
N THR A 211 -13.54 -1.24 24.41
CA THR A 211 -14.58 -1.92 25.21
C THR A 211 -15.99 -1.72 24.66
N SER A 212 -16.19 -0.64 23.93
CA SER A 212 -17.47 -0.20 23.35
C SER A 212 -17.56 -0.42 21.84
N TYR A 213 -16.64 -1.18 21.23
CA TYR A 213 -16.65 -1.38 19.78
C TYR A 213 -17.98 -2.01 19.32
N TRP A 214 -18.58 -1.37 18.32
CA TRP A 214 -19.88 -1.76 17.76
C TRP A 214 -19.81 -3.09 16.98
N GLY A 215 -18.65 -3.39 16.37
CA GLY A 215 -18.41 -4.61 15.62
C GLY A 215 -18.19 -5.82 16.54
N ARG A 216 -18.56 -7.02 16.08
CA ARG A 216 -18.35 -8.28 16.82
C ARG A 216 -17.12 -9.03 16.29
N GLY A 217 -16.46 -9.79 17.18
CA GLY A 217 -15.61 -10.91 16.76
C GLY A 217 -14.19 -10.60 16.33
N LEU A 218 -13.56 -9.52 16.81
CA LEU A 218 -12.13 -9.32 16.53
C LEU A 218 -11.32 -10.46 17.17
N PRO A 219 -10.38 -11.08 16.45
CA PRO A 219 -9.67 -12.25 16.96
C PRO A 219 -8.66 -11.94 18.07
N TYR A 220 -8.17 -10.70 18.17
CA TYR A 220 -7.09 -10.32 19.09
C TYR A 220 -7.55 -9.25 20.09
N GLU A 221 -7.18 -9.43 21.35
CA GLU A 221 -7.40 -8.45 22.42
C GLU A 221 -6.44 -7.26 22.33
N ASN A 222 -5.23 -7.48 21.84
CA ASN A 222 -4.22 -6.44 21.67
C ASN A 222 -3.61 -6.51 20.27
N VAL A 223 -3.21 -5.36 19.76
CA VAL A 223 -2.42 -5.23 18.53
C VAL A 223 -1.18 -4.42 18.85
N THR A 224 -0.02 -4.87 18.41
CA THR A 224 1.19 -4.06 18.38
C THR A 224 1.70 -3.93 16.96
N ILE A 225 2.07 -2.71 16.58
CA ILE A 225 2.74 -2.44 15.30
C ILE A 225 4.15 -1.94 15.64
N ASN A 226 5.15 -2.70 15.21
CA ASN A 226 6.55 -2.53 15.56
C ASN A 226 7.34 -2.12 14.33
N TYR A 227 8.04 -0.99 14.44
CA TYR A 227 8.89 -0.48 13.38
C TYR A 227 10.28 -1.12 13.43
N PHE A 228 10.80 -1.42 12.24
CA PHE A 228 12.15 -1.94 12.03
C PHE A 228 12.87 -1.08 10.98
N ASP A 229 14.17 -0.90 11.15
CA ASP A 229 14.98 -0.09 10.22
C ASP A 229 15.28 -0.81 8.89
N ASN A 230 15.20 -2.14 8.85
CA ASN A 230 15.47 -2.94 7.66
C ASN A 230 14.83 -4.34 7.73
N GLU A 231 14.71 -4.98 6.57
CA GLU A 231 14.10 -6.31 6.46
C GLU A 231 14.90 -7.42 7.16
N THR A 232 16.22 -7.30 7.28
CA THR A 232 17.05 -8.30 8.00
C THR A 232 16.66 -8.39 9.47
N ALA A 233 16.49 -7.24 10.14
CA ALA A 233 16.04 -7.19 11.52
C ALA A 233 14.61 -7.71 11.68
N LEU A 234 13.74 -7.38 10.71
CA LEU A 234 12.36 -7.86 10.66
C LEU A 234 12.27 -9.40 10.51
N VAL A 235 13.08 -9.99 9.62
CA VAL A 235 13.16 -11.46 9.44
C VAL A 235 13.62 -12.14 10.73
N ASN A 236 14.60 -11.56 11.42
CA ASN A 236 15.02 -12.08 12.72
C ASN A 236 13.88 -12.01 13.75
N GLY A 237 13.13 -10.90 13.78
CA GLY A 237 11.95 -10.76 14.64
C GLY A 237 10.87 -11.83 14.40
N ILE A 238 10.63 -12.19 13.14
CA ILE A 238 9.71 -13.29 12.78
C ILE A 238 10.28 -14.64 13.26
N LYS A 239 11.56 -14.91 12.98
CA LYS A 239 12.20 -16.20 13.34
C LYS A 239 12.27 -16.44 14.84
N THR A 240 12.41 -15.38 15.65
CA THR A 240 12.42 -15.46 17.12
C THR A 240 11.04 -15.43 17.75
N GLY A 241 9.97 -15.16 16.98
CA GLY A 241 8.61 -14.97 17.48
C GLY A 241 8.39 -13.64 18.21
N GLN A 242 9.30 -12.66 18.04
CA GLN A 242 9.11 -11.29 18.55
C GLN A 242 7.92 -10.58 17.87
N VAL A 243 7.70 -10.88 16.60
CA VAL A 243 6.57 -10.42 15.79
C VAL A 243 5.91 -11.61 15.11
N ASN A 244 4.61 -11.52 14.88
CA ASN A 244 3.82 -12.62 14.32
C ASN A 244 3.62 -12.51 12.82
N ALA A 245 3.64 -11.30 12.28
CA ALA A 245 3.36 -11.04 10.87
C ALA A 245 4.20 -9.89 10.31
N ALA A 246 4.60 -10.01 9.05
CA ALA A 246 5.35 -8.99 8.34
C ALA A 246 5.17 -9.10 6.82
N VAL A 247 5.61 -8.06 6.10
CA VAL A 247 5.71 -8.05 4.63
C VAL A 247 7.16 -7.83 4.24
N LEU A 248 7.69 -8.68 3.35
CA LEU A 248 9.04 -8.59 2.81
C LEU A 248 9.02 -8.23 1.34
N GLN A 249 9.88 -7.30 0.94
CA GLN A 249 10.12 -6.94 -0.45
C GLN A 249 11.49 -7.41 -0.92
N ASP A 250 12.53 -7.45 -0.08
CA ASP A 250 13.89 -7.80 -0.48
C ASP A 250 14.02 -9.29 -0.85
N ALA A 251 14.65 -9.59 -1.99
CA ALA A 251 14.70 -10.95 -2.51
C ALA A 251 15.56 -11.89 -1.65
N ASP A 252 16.63 -11.38 -1.03
CA ASP A 252 17.50 -12.16 -0.14
C ASP A 252 16.76 -12.46 1.17
N GLN A 253 16.04 -11.49 1.73
CA GLN A 253 15.24 -11.70 2.94
C GLN A 253 14.07 -12.67 2.70
N GLN A 254 13.40 -12.58 1.55
CA GLN A 254 12.39 -13.56 1.15
C GLN A 254 12.99 -14.98 1.07
N ALA A 255 14.11 -15.16 0.36
CA ALA A 255 14.79 -16.45 0.25
C ALA A 255 15.20 -17.02 1.61
N GLY A 256 15.68 -16.16 2.50
CA GLY A 256 16.16 -16.53 3.83
C GLY A 256 15.06 -16.97 4.81
N VAL A 257 13.78 -16.79 4.49
CA VAL A 257 12.65 -17.13 5.36
C VAL A 257 11.67 -18.15 4.78
N GLU A 258 11.60 -18.30 3.44
CA GLU A 258 10.66 -19.21 2.75
C GLU A 258 10.73 -20.67 3.24
N ASN A 259 11.91 -21.11 3.71
CA ASN A 259 12.14 -22.47 4.22
C ASN A 259 12.37 -22.53 5.73
N ALA A 260 12.13 -21.42 6.46
CA ALA A 260 12.32 -21.40 7.90
C ALA A 260 11.25 -22.25 8.61
N PRO A 261 11.61 -23.05 9.63
CA PRO A 261 10.63 -23.86 10.35
C PRO A 261 9.60 -22.96 11.03
N LYS A 262 8.33 -23.40 11.06
CA LYS A 262 7.17 -22.71 11.63
C LYS A 262 6.70 -21.46 10.87
N VAL A 263 7.50 -20.96 9.93
CA VAL A 263 7.08 -19.80 9.12
C VAL A 263 6.08 -20.23 8.05
N THR A 264 5.02 -19.44 7.89
CA THR A 264 4.10 -19.55 6.76
C THR A 264 4.22 -18.31 5.88
N THR A 265 4.03 -18.47 4.57
CA THR A 265 4.19 -17.37 3.62
C THR A 265 3.05 -17.30 2.62
N VAL A 266 2.72 -16.08 2.18
CA VAL A 266 1.76 -15.83 1.11
C VAL A 266 2.37 -14.81 0.14
N LYS A 267 2.43 -15.15 -1.14
CA LYS A 267 2.93 -14.25 -2.18
C LYS A 267 1.84 -13.29 -2.61
N GLN A 268 2.23 -12.04 -2.87
CA GLN A 268 1.34 -11.04 -3.43
C GLN A 268 2.11 -10.15 -4.40
N GLU A 269 1.47 -9.80 -5.51
CA GLU A 269 1.95 -8.77 -6.42
C GLU A 269 1.02 -7.57 -6.30
N PHE A 270 1.59 -6.37 -6.19
CA PHE A 270 0.83 -5.14 -6.07
C PHE A 270 1.54 -3.99 -6.78
N ASP A 271 2.83 -3.79 -6.50
CA ASP A 271 3.62 -2.75 -7.16
C ASP A 271 4.28 -3.28 -8.43
N PHE A 272 4.45 -2.39 -9.42
CA PHE A 272 5.51 -2.52 -10.41
C PHE A 272 6.66 -1.57 -10.09
N GLN A 273 7.88 -2.00 -10.41
CA GLN A 273 9.04 -1.13 -10.45
C GLN A 273 9.30 -0.70 -11.90
N GLY A 274 9.60 0.58 -12.12
CA GLY A 274 9.87 1.10 -13.46
C GLY A 274 10.42 2.50 -13.46
N LEU A 275 10.91 2.94 -14.62
CA LEU A 275 11.25 4.34 -14.87
C LEU A 275 9.98 5.09 -15.27
N LEU A 276 9.46 5.90 -14.35
CA LEU A 276 8.33 6.78 -14.59
C LEU A 276 8.81 8.02 -15.34
N LEU A 277 8.31 8.22 -16.56
CA LEU A 277 8.63 9.37 -17.39
C LEU A 277 7.69 10.51 -17.01
N PHE A 278 8.16 11.52 -16.29
CA PHE A 278 7.34 12.69 -15.93
C PHE A 278 7.22 13.68 -17.09
N ASP A 279 8.30 13.85 -17.85
CA ASP A 279 8.46 14.85 -18.89
C ASP A 279 8.32 14.26 -20.30
N ARG A 280 7.13 13.70 -20.58
CA ARG A 280 6.80 13.19 -21.92
C ARG A 280 6.71 14.31 -22.97
N GLY A 281 6.57 15.57 -22.53
CA GLY A 281 6.53 16.75 -23.40
C GLY A 281 7.92 17.31 -23.77
N GLY A 282 8.98 16.89 -23.08
CA GLY A 282 10.36 17.32 -23.33
C GLY A 282 10.71 18.72 -22.84
N VAL A 283 10.12 19.16 -21.73
CA VAL A 283 10.41 20.44 -21.05
C VAL A 283 11.81 20.46 -20.43
N VAL A 284 12.20 19.38 -19.75
CA VAL A 284 13.51 19.22 -19.08
C VAL A 284 14.46 18.41 -19.94
N THR A 285 13.98 17.38 -20.63
CA THR A 285 14.78 16.61 -21.60
C THR A 285 14.08 16.60 -22.95
N PRO A 286 14.43 17.51 -23.87
CA PRO A 286 13.77 17.66 -25.17
C PRO A 286 13.63 16.36 -25.98
N ALA A 287 14.58 15.43 -25.85
CA ALA A 287 14.53 14.14 -26.51
C ALA A 287 13.28 13.30 -26.15
N LEU A 288 12.78 13.40 -24.92
CA LEU A 288 11.62 12.64 -24.47
C LEU A 288 10.29 13.07 -25.12
N ARG A 289 10.27 14.24 -25.78
CA ARG A 289 9.11 14.71 -26.55
C ARG A 289 8.75 13.74 -27.67
N ASP A 290 9.74 13.13 -28.31
CA ASP A 290 9.54 12.20 -29.41
C ASP A 290 9.22 10.80 -28.86
N THR A 291 8.04 10.27 -29.23
CA THR A 291 7.59 8.93 -28.83
C THR A 291 8.63 7.86 -29.17
N ARG A 292 9.35 7.98 -30.29
CA ARG A 292 10.36 7.00 -30.72
C ARG A 292 11.53 6.92 -29.74
N VAL A 293 11.90 8.02 -29.09
CA VAL A 293 12.93 8.02 -28.03
C VAL A 293 12.43 7.25 -26.81
N ARG A 294 11.18 7.45 -26.38
CA ARG A 294 10.59 6.72 -25.25
C ARG A 294 10.42 5.23 -25.57
N GLN A 295 10.05 4.88 -26.80
CA GLN A 295 10.03 3.50 -27.31
C GLN A 295 11.43 2.88 -27.34
N ALA A 296 12.45 3.64 -27.74
CA ALA A 296 13.84 3.19 -27.73
C ALA A 296 14.33 2.87 -26.31
N ILE A 297 13.99 3.72 -25.33
CA ILE A 297 14.27 3.45 -23.91
C ILE A 297 13.63 2.11 -23.50
N ASN A 298 12.37 1.89 -23.85
CA ASN A 298 11.68 0.63 -23.54
C ASN A 298 12.35 -0.61 -24.15
N HIS A 299 12.76 -0.55 -25.42
CA HIS A 299 13.47 -1.66 -26.08
C HIS A 299 14.89 -1.87 -25.56
N ALA A 300 15.53 -0.85 -24.98
CA ALA A 300 16.89 -0.95 -24.46
C ALA A 300 16.96 -1.74 -23.13
N ILE A 301 15.90 -1.74 -22.32
CA ILE A 301 15.90 -2.36 -20.98
C ILE A 301 15.86 -3.88 -21.06
N ASP A 302 16.83 -4.58 -20.46
CA ASP A 302 16.80 -6.05 -20.31
C ASP A 302 16.05 -6.45 -19.03
N ARG A 303 14.72 -6.44 -19.12
CA ARG A 303 13.83 -6.74 -17.99
C ARG A 303 14.03 -8.13 -17.40
N ARG A 304 14.38 -9.11 -18.25
CA ARG A 304 14.56 -10.50 -17.81
C ARG A 304 15.82 -10.61 -16.96
N THR A 305 16.94 -10.09 -17.44
CA THR A 305 18.18 -10.07 -16.66
C THR A 305 18.01 -9.27 -15.38
N MET A 306 17.33 -8.12 -15.40
CA MET A 306 17.04 -7.37 -14.19
C MET A 306 16.24 -8.20 -13.17
N LEU A 307 15.14 -8.84 -13.59
CA LEU A 307 14.32 -9.67 -12.70
C LEU A 307 15.11 -10.87 -12.14
N ASP A 308 15.86 -11.56 -12.99
CA ASP A 308 16.62 -12.75 -12.57
C ASP A 308 17.76 -12.40 -11.63
N LYS A 309 18.50 -11.32 -11.90
CA LYS A 309 19.71 -10.95 -11.14
C LYS A 309 19.42 -10.11 -9.91
N LEU A 310 18.44 -9.20 -9.97
CA LEU A 310 18.15 -8.27 -8.87
C LEU A 310 17.04 -8.77 -7.96
N ARG A 311 16.14 -9.62 -8.48
CA ARG A 311 14.97 -10.12 -7.74
C ARG A 311 14.96 -11.65 -7.61
N GLN A 312 15.98 -12.35 -8.13
CA GLN A 312 16.07 -13.82 -8.11
C GLN A 312 14.81 -14.48 -8.71
N GLY A 313 14.22 -13.87 -9.73
CA GLY A 313 12.99 -14.35 -10.36
C GLY A 313 11.69 -14.08 -9.58
N ARG A 314 11.73 -13.35 -8.45
CA ARG A 314 10.55 -13.01 -7.63
C ARG A 314 9.80 -11.81 -8.17
N GLY A 315 9.08 -12.03 -9.26
CA GLY A 315 8.20 -11.06 -9.89
C GLY A 315 7.76 -11.49 -11.28
N GLN A 316 7.06 -10.60 -11.97
CA GLN A 316 6.59 -10.82 -13.34
C GLN A 316 6.98 -9.64 -14.22
N ILE A 317 7.54 -9.90 -15.41
CA ILE A 317 7.82 -8.84 -16.38
C ILE A 317 6.52 -8.15 -16.77
N THR A 318 6.55 -6.83 -16.91
CA THR A 318 5.41 -6.05 -17.42
C THR A 318 5.90 -4.89 -18.29
N ASN A 319 5.08 -4.46 -19.24
CA ASN A 319 5.24 -3.17 -19.93
C ASN A 319 4.04 -2.24 -19.72
N GLN A 320 3.10 -2.60 -18.85
CA GLN A 320 1.87 -1.84 -18.59
C GLN A 320 1.74 -1.47 -17.11
N ILE A 321 1.00 -0.39 -16.85
CA ILE A 321 0.79 0.15 -15.50
C ILE A 321 -0.44 -0.45 -14.79
N PHE A 322 -1.31 -1.16 -15.50
CA PHE A 322 -2.49 -1.81 -14.93
C PHE A 322 -2.17 -3.22 -14.43
N GLY A 323 -2.76 -3.56 -13.27
CA GLY A 323 -2.59 -4.84 -12.58
C GLY A 323 -3.45 -5.95 -13.19
N THR A 324 -3.05 -7.20 -12.99
CA THR A 324 -3.69 -8.38 -13.62
C THR A 324 -5.17 -8.54 -13.30
N ASP A 325 -5.63 -7.95 -12.21
CA ASP A 325 -6.99 -8.10 -11.69
C ASP A 325 -7.94 -7.00 -12.18
N THR A 326 -7.48 -6.14 -13.10
CA THR A 326 -8.21 -4.94 -13.55
C THR A 326 -8.82 -5.10 -14.94
N ALA A 327 -9.84 -4.30 -15.27
CA ALA A 327 -10.49 -4.38 -16.57
C ALA A 327 -9.61 -3.82 -17.71
N ALA A 328 -8.71 -2.88 -17.41
CA ALA A 328 -7.77 -2.34 -18.39
C ALA A 328 -6.66 -3.32 -18.79
N TYR A 329 -6.35 -4.32 -17.94
CA TYR A 329 -5.24 -5.23 -18.17
C TYR A 329 -5.38 -6.03 -19.45
N LYS A 330 -4.29 -6.14 -20.19
CA LYS A 330 -4.19 -7.00 -21.38
C LYS A 330 -2.89 -7.80 -21.32
N LYS A 331 -2.99 -9.13 -21.27
CA LYS A 331 -1.83 -10.01 -21.06
C LYS A 331 -0.75 -9.84 -22.13
N GLU A 332 -1.15 -9.63 -23.38
CA GLU A 332 -0.24 -9.44 -24.50
C GLU A 332 0.61 -8.16 -24.38
N LEU A 333 0.16 -7.16 -23.62
CA LEU A 333 0.92 -5.93 -23.41
C LEU A 333 2.11 -6.12 -22.46
N ASP A 334 2.15 -7.16 -21.64
CA ASP A 334 3.29 -7.41 -20.74
C ASP A 334 4.60 -7.72 -21.50
N ALA A 335 4.49 -8.11 -22.76
CA ALA A 335 5.62 -8.44 -23.64
C ALA A 335 5.73 -7.53 -24.88
N TYR A 336 5.03 -6.39 -24.91
CA TYR A 336 4.98 -5.51 -26.07
C TYR A 336 6.36 -4.96 -26.48
N TYR A 337 7.19 -4.60 -25.50
CA TYR A 337 8.56 -4.12 -25.72
C TYR A 337 9.58 -5.21 -25.41
N ALA A 338 9.88 -6.03 -26.42
CA ALA A 338 11.00 -6.97 -26.36
C ALA A 338 12.34 -6.22 -26.18
N HIS A 339 13.29 -6.85 -25.48
CA HIS A 339 14.66 -6.34 -25.37
C HIS A 339 15.34 -6.41 -26.74
N ASP A 340 15.49 -5.25 -27.39
CA ASP A 340 16.08 -5.12 -28.72
C ASP A 340 16.89 -3.81 -28.81
N PRO A 341 18.17 -3.84 -28.37
CA PRO A 341 19.06 -2.69 -28.47
C PRO A 341 19.30 -2.22 -29.91
N ALA A 342 19.14 -3.09 -30.93
CA ALA A 342 19.30 -2.70 -32.32
C ALA A 342 18.11 -1.84 -32.78
N LYS A 343 16.88 -2.27 -32.47
CA LYS A 343 15.67 -1.47 -32.71
C LYS A 343 15.70 -0.15 -31.94
N ALA A 344 16.19 -0.16 -30.71
CA ALA A 344 16.35 1.07 -29.92
C ALA A 344 17.29 2.09 -30.61
N ARG A 345 18.46 1.66 -31.08
CA ARG A 345 19.38 2.53 -31.83
C ARG A 345 18.76 3.08 -33.12
N GLU A 346 18.03 2.25 -33.84
CA GLU A 346 17.33 2.67 -35.06
C GLU A 346 16.27 3.74 -34.77
N LEU A 347 15.44 3.53 -33.74
CA LEU A 347 14.44 4.52 -33.30
C LEU A 347 15.09 5.84 -32.88
N LEU A 348 16.21 5.80 -32.15
CA LEU A 348 16.97 7.00 -31.78
C LEU A 348 17.51 7.74 -33.00
N LYS A 349 18.05 7.01 -33.99
CA LYS A 349 18.52 7.61 -35.25
C LYS A 349 17.37 8.27 -36.01
N GLN A 350 16.23 7.60 -36.15
CA GLN A 350 15.03 8.16 -36.81
C GLN A 350 14.47 9.39 -36.10
N ALA A 351 14.63 9.47 -34.77
CA ALA A 351 14.25 10.61 -33.95
C ALA A 351 15.29 11.75 -33.98
N GLY A 352 16.40 11.62 -34.68
CA GLY A 352 17.47 12.62 -34.74
C GLY A 352 18.45 12.57 -33.56
N PHE A 353 18.37 11.55 -32.71
CA PHE A 353 19.23 11.33 -31.55
C PHE A 353 20.25 10.18 -31.76
N GLY A 354 20.67 9.96 -33.01
CA GLY A 354 21.66 8.92 -33.35
C GLY A 354 23.05 9.12 -32.70
N GLY A 355 23.40 10.37 -32.34
CA GLY A 355 24.59 10.70 -31.56
C GLY A 355 24.42 10.52 -30.05
N GLY A 356 23.24 10.09 -29.59
CA GLY A 356 22.92 9.93 -28.18
C GLY A 356 22.56 11.23 -27.46
N PHE A 357 22.27 11.11 -26.17
CA PHE A 357 22.04 12.23 -25.25
C PHE A 357 22.26 11.80 -23.80
N THR A 358 22.27 12.77 -22.87
CA THR A 358 22.37 12.50 -21.43
C THR A 358 20.99 12.55 -20.77
N LEU A 359 20.65 11.53 -19.99
CA LEU A 359 19.46 11.48 -19.16
C LEU A 359 19.88 11.60 -17.68
N ARG A 360 19.61 12.77 -17.08
CA ARG A 360 19.88 13.02 -15.66
C ARG A 360 18.71 12.53 -14.81
N LEU A 361 18.96 11.60 -13.90
CA LEU A 361 17.94 10.98 -13.05
C LEU A 361 18.27 11.18 -11.56
N PRO A 362 17.27 11.46 -10.72
CA PRO A 362 17.46 11.43 -9.27
C PRO A 362 17.58 9.97 -8.81
N ARG A 363 18.41 9.74 -7.80
CA ARG A 363 18.63 8.42 -7.20
C ARG A 363 18.34 8.46 -5.70
N ILE A 364 17.31 7.72 -5.29
CA ILE A 364 17.09 7.39 -3.88
C ILE A 364 17.56 5.96 -3.68
N THR A 365 18.60 5.75 -2.89
CA THR A 365 19.28 4.44 -2.74
C THR A 365 18.33 3.32 -2.32
N ALA A 366 17.33 3.63 -1.46
CA ALA A 366 16.32 2.66 -1.04
C ALA A 366 15.42 2.16 -2.17
N ILE A 367 15.26 2.93 -3.26
CA ILE A 367 14.47 2.54 -4.44
C ILE A 367 15.38 2.00 -5.55
N VAL A 368 16.57 2.61 -5.70
CA VAL A 368 17.53 2.30 -6.75
C VAL A 368 18.87 1.87 -6.13
N PRO A 369 19.01 0.58 -5.78
CA PRO A 369 20.28 0.03 -5.31
C PRO A 369 21.34 0.07 -6.42
N ASP A 370 22.62 -0.08 -6.05
CA ASP A 370 23.75 0.06 -6.99
C ASP A 370 23.64 -0.87 -8.20
N ALA A 371 23.15 -2.09 -7.98
CA ALA A 371 22.96 -3.07 -9.03
C ALA A 371 21.90 -2.63 -10.05
N LEU A 372 20.78 -2.03 -9.61
CA LEU A 372 19.76 -1.49 -10.51
C LEU A 372 20.27 -0.25 -11.25
N ALA A 373 20.95 0.66 -10.54
CA ALA A 373 21.56 1.85 -11.13
C ALA A 373 22.55 1.50 -12.26
N SER A 374 23.39 0.49 -12.01
CA SER A 374 24.39 -0.02 -12.96
C SER A 374 23.74 -0.73 -14.15
N SER A 375 22.67 -1.51 -13.91
CA SER A 375 21.93 -2.18 -14.98
C SER A 375 21.32 -1.15 -15.96
N LEU A 376 20.68 -0.10 -15.44
CA LEU A 376 20.11 0.97 -16.26
C LEU A 376 21.17 1.76 -17.03
N GLN A 377 22.30 2.08 -16.40
CA GLN A 377 23.43 2.73 -17.07
C GLN A 377 24.00 1.87 -18.20
N THR A 378 24.13 0.57 -17.97
CA THR A 378 24.65 -0.39 -18.94
C THR A 378 23.72 -0.52 -20.14
N ASP A 379 22.43 -0.75 -19.90
CA ASP A 379 21.45 -1.00 -20.97
C ASP A 379 21.20 0.23 -21.83
N LEU A 380 21.01 1.39 -21.19
CA LEU A 380 20.82 2.65 -21.92
C LEU A 380 22.12 3.13 -22.60
N GLY A 381 23.28 2.85 -21.99
CA GLY A 381 24.58 3.14 -22.58
C GLY A 381 24.84 2.41 -23.90
N LYS A 382 24.42 1.13 -24.02
CA LYS A 382 24.53 0.31 -25.25
C LYS A 382 23.78 0.90 -26.46
N VAL A 383 22.85 1.82 -26.22
CA VAL A 383 22.05 2.48 -27.27
C VAL A 383 22.38 3.97 -27.42
N GLY A 384 23.37 4.48 -26.69
CA GLY A 384 23.83 5.87 -26.77
C GLY A 384 23.15 6.84 -25.79
N ILE A 385 22.36 6.35 -24.83
CA ILE A 385 21.74 7.18 -23.79
C ILE A 385 22.61 7.11 -22.53
N LYS A 386 23.32 8.20 -22.22
CA LYS A 386 24.15 8.29 -21.02
C LYS A 386 23.29 8.63 -19.81
N VAL A 387 23.17 7.72 -18.84
CA VAL A 387 22.47 8.00 -17.57
C VAL A 387 23.43 8.63 -16.56
N THR A 388 23.06 9.80 -16.02
CA THR A 388 23.76 10.43 -14.90
C THR A 388 22.87 10.44 -13.66
N TRP A 389 23.31 9.72 -12.63
CA TRP A 389 22.61 9.66 -11.35
C TRP A 389 22.97 10.85 -10.47
N GLN A 390 21.96 11.50 -9.91
CA GLN A 390 22.11 12.46 -8.82
C GLN A 390 21.49 11.87 -7.56
N THR A 391 22.33 11.43 -6.63
CA THR A 391 21.84 10.93 -5.34
C THR A 391 21.18 12.07 -4.57
N ILE A 392 19.95 11.83 -4.10
CA ILE A 392 19.18 12.75 -3.28
C ILE A 392 18.63 12.02 -2.06
N ASP A 393 18.55 12.71 -0.93
CA ASP A 393 17.91 12.17 0.27
C ASP A 393 16.38 12.14 0.10
N PRO A 394 15.66 11.22 0.77
CA PRO A 394 14.19 11.19 0.73
C PRO A 394 13.53 12.53 1.10
N GLY A 395 14.12 13.29 2.03
CA GLY A 395 13.64 14.64 2.40
C GLY A 395 13.76 15.67 1.27
N SER A 396 14.56 15.39 0.23
CA SER A 396 14.75 16.25 -0.95
C SER A 396 13.74 15.96 -2.07
N ILE A 397 12.70 15.17 -1.83
CA ILE A 397 11.69 14.83 -2.85
C ILE A 397 10.97 16.06 -3.44
N ARG A 398 10.99 17.20 -2.72
CA ARG A 398 10.52 18.50 -3.23
C ARG A 398 11.26 18.94 -4.50
N GLN A 399 12.54 18.57 -4.68
CA GLN A 399 13.29 18.82 -5.91
C GLN A 399 12.66 18.08 -7.11
N VAL A 400 12.16 16.87 -6.87
CA VAL A 400 11.48 16.06 -7.89
C VAL A 400 10.09 16.62 -8.19
N PHE A 401 9.18 16.62 -7.22
CA PHE A 401 7.76 16.92 -7.48
C PHE A 401 7.38 18.39 -7.38
N GLY A 402 8.08 19.17 -6.56
CA GLY A 402 7.81 20.60 -6.37
C GLY A 402 8.53 21.47 -7.40
N GLN A 403 9.83 21.23 -7.59
CA GLN A 403 10.67 22.01 -8.51
C GLN A 403 10.72 21.41 -9.92
N ARG A 404 10.23 20.18 -10.11
CA ARG A 404 10.20 19.49 -11.41
C ARG A 404 11.58 19.41 -12.06
N ALA A 405 12.63 19.20 -11.26
CA ALA A 405 14.03 19.30 -11.70
C ALA A 405 14.52 18.14 -12.59
N TYR A 406 13.69 17.09 -12.74
CA TYR A 406 14.02 15.85 -13.45
C TYR A 406 12.90 15.42 -14.39
N SER A 407 13.31 14.79 -15.48
CA SER A 407 12.42 14.32 -16.54
C SER A 407 11.78 12.97 -16.26
N ALA A 408 12.43 12.17 -15.40
CA ALA A 408 11.99 10.83 -15.03
C ALA A 408 12.62 10.41 -13.69
N MET A 409 12.07 9.38 -13.07
CA MET A 409 12.61 8.75 -11.86
C MET A 409 12.19 7.28 -11.80
N VAL A 410 13.07 6.42 -11.28
CA VAL A 410 12.69 5.03 -10.97
C VAL A 410 11.80 5.03 -9.73
N MET A 411 10.66 4.36 -9.80
CA MET A 411 9.68 4.29 -8.72
C MET A 411 9.14 2.87 -8.57
N ASN A 412 8.71 2.55 -7.35
CA ASN A 412 7.77 1.46 -7.07
C ASN A 412 6.39 2.09 -7.02
N LEU A 413 5.46 1.61 -7.86
CA LEU A 413 4.15 2.21 -8.06
C LEU A 413 3.08 1.12 -7.98
N GLY A 414 2.06 1.39 -7.17
CA GLY A 414 0.94 0.48 -6.94
C GLY A 414 0.06 0.29 -8.17
N GLN A 415 -0.29 -0.95 -8.43
CA GLN A 415 -1.32 -1.31 -9.40
C GLN A 415 -2.62 -1.51 -8.65
N SER A 416 -3.37 -0.41 -8.49
CA SER A 416 -4.68 -0.47 -7.85
C SER A 416 -5.60 -1.44 -8.60
N ALA A 417 -6.37 -2.22 -7.84
CA ALA A 417 -7.44 -3.05 -8.36
C ALA A 417 -8.60 -2.22 -8.95
N THR A 418 -8.66 -0.92 -8.65
CA THR A 418 -9.60 0.02 -9.26
C THR A 418 -8.92 0.79 -10.38
N ASP A 419 -9.27 0.49 -11.63
CA ASP A 419 -8.68 1.09 -12.83
C ASP A 419 -8.61 2.63 -12.78
N TRP A 420 -9.68 3.27 -12.31
CA TRP A 420 -9.77 4.73 -12.25
C TRP A 420 -8.77 5.37 -11.26
N VAL A 421 -8.34 4.63 -10.23
CA VAL A 421 -7.27 5.09 -9.32
C VAL A 421 -5.95 5.17 -10.08
N THR A 422 -5.60 4.10 -10.81
CA THR A 422 -4.41 4.05 -11.67
C THR A 422 -4.42 5.16 -12.72
N VAL A 423 -5.57 5.39 -13.37
CA VAL A 423 -5.77 6.51 -14.31
C VAL A 423 -5.58 7.87 -13.62
N GLY A 424 -6.22 8.07 -12.47
CA GLY A 424 -6.16 9.31 -11.70
C GLY A 424 -4.75 9.64 -11.20
N ASP A 425 -3.97 8.63 -10.84
CA ASP A 425 -2.62 8.83 -10.32
C ASP A 425 -1.57 9.02 -11.41
N TYR A 426 -1.63 8.25 -12.49
CA TYR A 426 -0.52 8.20 -13.47
C TYR A 426 -0.83 8.87 -14.81
N VAL A 427 -2.11 9.02 -15.18
CA VAL A 427 -2.52 9.53 -16.50
C VAL A 427 -3.04 10.96 -16.40
N THR A 428 -3.92 11.26 -15.45
CA THR A 428 -4.45 12.62 -15.28
C THR A 428 -3.41 13.57 -14.68
N PRO A 429 -3.49 14.89 -14.92
CA PRO A 429 -2.59 15.86 -14.29
C PRO A 429 -2.57 15.69 -12.76
N GLY A 430 -1.36 15.55 -12.20
CA GLY A 430 -1.19 15.22 -10.79
C GLY A 430 0.29 14.99 -10.44
N VAL A 431 0.57 14.40 -9.27
CA VAL A 431 1.95 14.21 -8.79
C VAL A 431 2.82 13.42 -9.78
N PHE A 432 2.30 12.31 -10.32
CA PHE A 432 3.05 11.43 -11.23
C PHE A 432 2.90 11.79 -12.72
N ASN A 433 1.97 12.70 -13.04
CA ASN A 433 1.93 13.43 -14.31
C ASN A 433 2.05 14.94 -14.05
N MET A 434 3.15 15.34 -13.40
CA MET A 434 3.33 16.70 -12.91
C MET A 434 3.50 17.76 -14.00
N PHE A 435 3.89 17.35 -15.21
CA PHE A 435 3.92 18.24 -16.37
C PHE A 435 2.56 18.32 -17.09
N GLY A 436 1.55 17.57 -16.64
CA GLY A 436 0.20 17.58 -17.21
C GLY A 436 0.17 17.10 -18.66
N TYR A 437 1.05 16.18 -19.04
CA TYR A 437 1.12 15.66 -20.40
C TYR A 437 -0.19 14.94 -20.77
N SER A 438 -0.69 15.20 -21.96
CA SER A 438 -1.90 14.57 -22.50
C SER A 438 -1.91 14.69 -24.03
N ASP A 439 -2.51 13.71 -24.70
CA ASP A 439 -2.69 13.67 -26.15
C ASP A 439 -4.16 13.50 -26.55
N ALA A 440 -4.43 13.41 -27.85
CA ALA A 440 -5.79 13.32 -28.38
C ALA A 440 -6.52 12.05 -27.91
N THR A 441 -5.85 10.89 -27.93
CA THR A 441 -6.43 9.60 -27.53
C THR A 441 -6.83 9.62 -26.05
N VAL A 442 -5.95 10.12 -25.19
CA VAL A 442 -6.25 10.25 -23.75
C VAL A 442 -7.40 11.21 -23.51
N LYS A 443 -7.43 12.37 -24.19
CA LYS A 443 -8.53 13.35 -24.06
C LYS A 443 -9.87 12.79 -24.52
N GLU A 444 -9.87 11.91 -25.51
CA GLU A 444 -11.08 11.25 -26.01
C GLU A 444 -11.58 10.16 -25.05
N LEU A 445 -10.67 9.31 -24.56
CA LEU A 445 -11.05 8.12 -23.77
C LEU A 445 -11.40 8.46 -22.32
N LEU A 446 -10.73 9.42 -21.68
CA LEU A 446 -10.95 9.72 -20.26
C LEU A 446 -12.41 10.05 -19.93
N PRO A 447 -13.13 10.93 -20.66
CA PRO A 447 -14.54 11.22 -20.36
C PRO A 447 -15.45 10.01 -20.55
N LYS A 448 -15.15 9.12 -21.52
CA LYS A 448 -15.91 7.90 -21.77
C LYS A 448 -15.74 6.92 -20.61
N ILE A 449 -14.51 6.69 -20.16
CA ILE A 449 -14.21 5.85 -18.99
C ILE A 449 -14.87 6.42 -17.74
N GLN A 450 -14.80 7.74 -17.54
CA GLN A 450 -15.33 8.38 -16.34
C GLN A 450 -16.84 8.23 -16.20
N ARG A 451 -17.57 8.35 -17.31
CA ARG A 451 -19.05 8.37 -17.32
C ARG A 451 -19.68 7.00 -17.55
N ALA A 452 -18.95 6.06 -18.14
CA ALA A 452 -19.47 4.74 -18.42
C ALA A 452 -19.92 4.03 -17.13
N PRO A 453 -21.00 3.22 -17.18
CA PRO A 453 -21.23 2.18 -16.18
C PRO A 453 -19.99 1.28 -16.02
N VAL A 454 -19.80 0.70 -14.84
CA VAL A 454 -18.54 -0.04 -14.51
C VAL A 454 -18.34 -1.20 -15.48
N GLU A 455 -19.42 -1.91 -15.78
CA GLU A 455 -19.52 -3.03 -16.70
C GLU A 455 -19.27 -2.66 -18.16
N GLU A 456 -19.41 -1.37 -18.53
CA GLU A 456 -19.21 -0.87 -19.89
C GLU A 456 -17.86 -0.15 -20.07
N ALA A 457 -17.16 0.18 -18.98
CA ALA A 457 -15.90 0.93 -19.06
C ALA A 457 -14.72 0.10 -19.61
N GLY A 458 -14.80 -1.24 -19.56
CA GLY A 458 -13.72 -2.17 -19.89
C GLY A 458 -13.07 -1.93 -21.27
N PRO A 459 -13.81 -1.87 -22.39
CA PRO A 459 -13.23 -1.61 -23.70
C PRO A 459 -12.49 -0.27 -23.80
N HIS A 460 -13.01 0.79 -23.17
CA HIS A 460 -12.33 2.10 -23.17
C HIS A 460 -11.06 2.09 -22.32
N LEU A 461 -11.08 1.39 -21.19
CA LEU A 461 -9.93 1.17 -20.33
C LEU A 461 -8.81 0.38 -21.04
N GLN A 462 -9.17 -0.69 -21.75
CA GLN A 462 -8.23 -1.49 -22.55
C GLN A 462 -7.62 -0.67 -23.69
N ALA A 463 -8.44 0.11 -24.41
CA ALA A 463 -7.96 1.01 -25.45
C ALA A 463 -7.00 2.07 -24.90
N LEU A 464 -7.29 2.62 -23.71
CA LEU A 464 -6.39 3.56 -23.04
C LEU A 464 -5.07 2.88 -22.69
N ASN A 465 -5.12 1.71 -22.07
CA ASN A 465 -3.91 0.96 -21.70
C ASN A 465 -3.04 0.63 -22.91
N GLU A 466 -3.63 0.12 -23.99
CA GLU A 466 -2.92 -0.12 -25.24
C GLU A 466 -2.21 1.13 -25.77
N HIS A 467 -2.91 2.26 -25.78
CA HIS A 467 -2.33 3.53 -26.22
C HIS A 467 -1.15 3.95 -25.34
N LEU A 468 -1.32 3.90 -24.02
CA LEU A 468 -0.26 4.26 -23.06
C LEU A 468 0.99 3.39 -23.21
N VAL A 469 0.80 2.09 -23.44
CA VAL A 469 1.91 1.15 -23.72
C VAL A 469 2.54 1.49 -25.05
N LYS A 470 1.78 1.53 -26.15
CA LYS A 470 2.30 1.74 -27.52
C LYS A 470 3.01 3.08 -27.70
N ASP A 471 2.52 4.13 -27.05
CA ASP A 471 3.09 5.48 -27.07
C ASP A 471 4.20 5.67 -26.00
N ALA A 472 4.60 4.58 -25.33
CA ALA A 472 5.69 4.54 -24.35
C ALA A 472 5.55 5.65 -23.28
N TRP A 473 4.37 5.77 -22.67
CA TRP A 473 4.18 6.73 -21.59
C TRP A 473 4.99 6.38 -20.33
N PHE A 474 5.32 5.10 -20.18
CA PHE A 474 6.00 4.54 -19.03
C PHE A 474 7.09 3.56 -19.50
N VAL A 475 8.01 3.24 -18.60
CA VAL A 475 8.99 2.16 -18.79
C VAL A 475 8.94 1.22 -17.58
N PRO A 476 7.87 0.42 -17.42
CA PRO A 476 7.80 -0.59 -16.37
C PRO A 476 8.89 -1.65 -16.58
N PHE A 477 9.41 -2.24 -15.51
CA PHE A 477 10.39 -3.34 -15.57
C PHE A 477 9.72 -4.67 -15.23
N TYR A 478 9.13 -4.76 -14.04
CA TYR A 478 8.46 -5.94 -13.51
C TYR A 478 7.50 -5.56 -12.38
N ARG A 479 6.44 -6.36 -12.20
CA ARG A 479 5.65 -6.46 -10.97
C ARG A 479 6.49 -7.19 -9.94
N MET A 480 6.64 -6.59 -8.76
CA MET A 480 7.42 -7.19 -7.68
C MET A 480 6.54 -8.18 -6.91
N THR A 481 7.07 -9.38 -6.65
CA THR A 481 6.45 -10.28 -5.67
C THR A 481 6.89 -9.84 -4.26
N TYR A 482 5.90 -9.47 -3.45
CA TYR A 482 6.00 -9.32 -2.01
C TYR A 482 5.71 -10.67 -1.34
N LEU A 483 6.32 -10.88 -0.18
CA LEU A 483 6.09 -12.07 0.63
C LEU A 483 5.51 -11.63 1.98
N HIS A 484 4.24 -11.94 2.20
CA HIS A 484 3.67 -11.92 3.54
C HIS A 484 4.22 -13.10 4.31
N VAL A 485 4.65 -12.86 5.53
CA VAL A 485 5.32 -13.85 6.37
C VAL A 485 4.65 -13.86 7.74
N SER A 486 4.34 -15.05 8.24
CA SER A 486 3.93 -15.25 9.63
C SER A 486 4.83 -16.26 10.34
N ASP A 487 5.01 -16.09 11.65
CA ASP A 487 5.65 -17.06 12.55
C ASP A 487 4.87 -18.38 12.74
N GLY A 488 3.75 -18.54 12.03
CA GLY A 488 2.88 -19.71 12.06
C GLY A 488 1.69 -19.56 13.01
N SER A 489 1.64 -18.50 13.82
CA SER A 489 0.52 -18.22 14.72
C SER A 489 -0.60 -17.39 14.08
N VAL A 490 -0.35 -16.80 12.90
CA VAL A 490 -1.29 -15.89 12.22
C VAL A 490 -1.48 -16.33 10.77
N LYS A 491 -2.74 -16.51 10.38
CA LYS A 491 -3.16 -16.55 8.99
C LYS A 491 -3.27 -15.12 8.46
N ILE A 492 -2.53 -14.83 7.39
CA ILE A 492 -2.58 -13.56 6.67
C ILE A 492 -3.41 -13.75 5.40
N THR A 493 -4.39 -12.88 5.16
CA THR A 493 -5.13 -12.83 3.90
C THR A 493 -4.76 -11.57 3.13
N PRO A 494 -4.00 -11.68 2.02
CA PRO A 494 -3.74 -10.55 1.13
C PRO A 494 -5.03 -9.84 0.72
N GLN A 495 -4.94 -8.53 0.51
CA GLN A 495 -6.06 -7.74 0.02
C GLN A 495 -5.73 -7.19 -1.36
N SER A 496 -6.65 -7.38 -2.29
CA SER A 496 -6.51 -6.85 -3.64
C SER A 496 -6.23 -5.34 -3.62
N GLY A 497 -5.23 -4.92 -4.39
CA GLY A 497 -4.82 -3.52 -4.48
C GLY A 497 -4.13 -2.95 -3.23
N MET A 498 -3.56 -3.76 -2.34
CA MET A 498 -2.81 -3.27 -1.15
C MET A 498 -1.54 -4.06 -0.88
N ALA A 499 -0.39 -3.37 -0.77
CA ALA A 499 0.86 -4.00 -0.33
C ALA A 499 0.79 -4.56 1.10
N VAL A 500 0.07 -3.88 1.99
CA VAL A 500 -0.12 -4.28 3.39
C VAL A 500 -1.59 -4.68 3.58
N PRO A 501 -1.87 -5.90 4.07
CA PRO A 501 -3.24 -6.32 4.33
C PRO A 501 -3.94 -5.40 5.32
N SER A 502 -5.26 -5.26 5.19
CA SER A 502 -6.03 -4.62 6.25
C SER A 502 -5.82 -5.33 7.58
N LEU A 503 -5.88 -4.57 8.68
CA LEU A 503 -5.88 -5.11 10.04
C LEU A 503 -6.95 -6.19 10.25
N TYR A 504 -8.06 -6.12 9.51
CA TYR A 504 -9.15 -7.10 9.55
C TYR A 504 -8.83 -8.44 8.85
N ASN A 505 -7.72 -8.52 8.13
CA ASN A 505 -7.33 -9.69 7.33
C ASN A 505 -6.28 -10.57 8.01
N TYR A 506 -6.00 -10.31 9.29
CA TYR A 506 -5.19 -11.16 10.15
C TYR A 506 -6.10 -11.98 11.07
N ALA A 507 -5.88 -13.29 11.13
CA ALA A 507 -6.63 -14.20 12.00
C ALA A 507 -5.70 -15.24 12.64
N PRO A 508 -6.02 -15.80 13.81
CA PRO A 508 -5.23 -16.87 14.42
C PRO A 508 -5.11 -18.06 13.46
N ALA A 509 -3.91 -18.60 13.31
CA ALA A 509 -3.73 -19.90 12.68
C ALA A 509 -4.38 -20.97 13.56
N LYS A 510 -5.12 -21.90 12.94
CA LYS A 510 -5.84 -22.97 13.64
C LYS A 510 -4.90 -24.01 14.24
#